data_AF-A0A0J9YAL0-F1
#
_entry.id   AF-A0A0J9YAL0-F1
#
_cell.length_a   1.000
_cell.length_b   1.000
_cell.length_c   1.000
_cell.angle_alpha   90.00
_cell.angle_beta   90.00
_cell.angle_gamma   90.00
#
_symmetry.space_group_name_H-M   'P 1'
#
loop_
_entity.id
_entity.type
_entity.pdbx_description
1 polymer ?
#
loop_
_entity_poly.entity_id
_entity_poly.type
_entity_poly.pdbx_seq_one_letter_code
_entity_poly.pdbx_strand_id
1 'polypeptide(L)'
;MKSYLLESESYNSDEEGKSDDPLAIAQIGLLNNRNVPVTIFHGYGELINVIWNANGQPMLLYDKNLIYRQYYGYIPLMSGLSLTVDVIGTITIDLYGSATINFWNRDVGMKVNSTISTKLEGSINLASSNNLIGKATTMVYASGIVNIRFDADFFTVPHLFCISASHSPIVIKYTYTYSTKAGKEKRLWHNIKLSGSSLWLSKKLSDHCSLFEK
;
A
#
# COMPACT_ATOMS: atom_id res chain seq x y z
N MET A 1 17.51 -13.37 8.54
CA MET A 1 16.62 -12.41 9.24
C MET A 1 17.52 -11.25 9.69
N LYS A 2 17.68 -10.22 8.85
CA LYS A 2 18.63 -9.13 9.07
C LYS A 2 17.88 -7.96 9.72
N SER A 3 18.02 -7.83 11.03
CA SER A 3 17.63 -6.66 11.79
C SER A 3 18.54 -5.50 11.41
N TYR A 4 17.98 -4.41 10.89
CA TYR A 4 18.70 -3.15 10.78
C TYR A 4 18.72 -2.52 12.18
N LEU A 5 19.85 -2.68 12.86
CA LEU A 5 20.20 -1.92 14.05
C LEU A 5 20.56 -0.50 13.60
N LEU A 6 19.95 0.49 14.24
CA LEU A 6 20.42 1.87 14.24
C LEU A 6 21.73 1.89 15.05
N GLU A 7 22.85 1.69 14.37
CA GLU A 7 24.17 1.94 14.93
C GLU A 7 24.45 3.44 14.82
N SER A 8 24.44 4.11 15.97
CA SER A 8 24.95 5.47 16.13
C SER A 8 26.47 5.41 16.06
N GLU A 9 27.05 5.59 14.87
CA GLU A 9 28.49 5.76 14.73
C GLU A 9 28.92 7.13 15.26
N SER A 10 29.91 7.09 16.14
CA SER A 10 30.58 8.22 16.77
C SER A 10 31.34 9.05 15.74
N TYR A 11 31.12 10.36 15.76
CA TYR A 11 31.91 11.35 15.02
C TYR A 11 33.36 11.34 15.50
N ASN A 12 34.26 10.70 14.74
CA ASN A 12 35.66 11.10 14.71
C ASN A 12 35.77 12.26 13.72
N SER A 13 36.18 13.41 14.25
CA SER A 13 36.57 14.59 13.50
C SER A 13 37.93 14.30 12.87
N ASP A 14 38.00 14.41 11.54
CA ASP A 14 39.17 14.84 10.76
C ASP A 14 38.87 14.65 9.26
N GLU A 15 38.22 15.65 8.63
CA GLU A 15 38.41 16.02 7.21
C GLU A 15 37.69 17.37 6.95
N GLU A 16 38.48 18.41 6.70
CA GLU A 16 38.00 19.73 6.29
C GLU A 16 37.34 19.68 4.90
N GLY A 17 36.12 20.22 4.78
CA GLY A 17 35.75 20.98 3.57
C GLY A 17 34.87 20.32 2.51
N LYS A 18 34.05 19.32 2.84
CA LYS A 18 32.85 19.02 2.03
C LYS A 18 31.60 19.20 2.88
N SER A 19 30.93 20.32 2.65
CA SER A 19 29.51 20.42 2.94
C SER A 19 28.82 19.33 2.12
N ASP A 20 28.59 18.17 2.70
CA ASP A 20 27.80 17.12 2.05
C ASP A 20 26.42 17.71 1.76
N ASP A 21 26.14 17.89 0.47
CA ASP A 21 24.88 18.44 0.02
C ASP A 21 23.72 17.54 0.51
N PRO A 22 22.65 18.11 1.09
CA PRO A 22 21.57 17.32 1.65
C PRO A 22 20.92 16.49 0.53
N LEU A 23 20.83 15.18 0.74
CA LEU A 23 20.29 14.23 -0.23
C LEU A 23 19.22 13.36 0.44
N ALA A 24 18.03 13.29 -0.17
CA ALA A 24 17.00 12.34 0.22
C ALA A 24 16.51 11.53 -0.97
N ILE A 25 16.51 10.21 -0.80
CA ILE A 25 16.08 9.24 -1.82
C ILE A 25 15.02 8.35 -1.19
N ALA A 26 13.91 8.16 -1.89
CA ALA A 26 12.86 7.21 -1.52
C ALA A 26 12.80 6.05 -2.50
N GLN A 27 12.58 4.84 -1.98
CA GLN A 27 12.36 3.65 -2.80
C GLN A 27 11.16 2.88 -2.26
N ILE A 28 10.23 2.57 -3.16
CA ILE A 28 9.05 1.74 -2.84
C ILE A 28 9.28 0.34 -3.40
N GLY A 29 9.09 -0.67 -2.56
CA GLY A 29 9.09 -2.08 -2.96
C GLY A 29 7.70 -2.68 -2.88
N LEU A 30 7.35 -3.54 -3.84
CA LEU A 30 6.08 -4.23 -3.89
C LEU A 30 6.26 -5.67 -4.40
N LEU A 31 5.63 -6.65 -3.74
CA LEU A 31 5.69 -8.07 -4.11
C LEU A 31 7.13 -8.58 -4.34
N ASN A 32 8.04 -8.23 -3.43
CA ASN A 32 9.47 -8.56 -3.49
C ASN A 32 10.23 -7.94 -4.69
N ASN A 33 9.60 -7.06 -5.46
CA ASN A 33 10.27 -6.22 -6.45
C ASN A 33 10.57 -4.84 -5.83
N ARG A 34 11.70 -4.24 -6.21
CA ARG A 34 12.07 -2.87 -5.81
C ARG A 34 11.92 -1.96 -7.02
N ASN A 35 11.15 -0.89 -6.89
CA ASN A 35 11.05 0.10 -7.95
C ASN A 35 12.31 0.95 -8.03
N VAL A 36 12.45 1.68 -9.14
CA VAL A 36 13.51 2.68 -9.31
C VAL A 36 13.40 3.70 -8.17
N PRO A 37 14.49 3.96 -7.42
CA PRO A 37 14.51 5.00 -6.40
C PRO A 37 14.20 6.37 -7.01
N VAL A 38 13.47 7.19 -6.27
CA VAL A 38 13.14 8.58 -6.63
C VAL A 38 13.89 9.50 -5.69
N THR A 39 14.64 10.43 -6.26
CA THR A 39 15.30 11.50 -5.51
C THR A 39 14.24 12.54 -5.13
N ILE A 40 14.09 12.81 -3.83
CA ILE A 40 13.17 13.83 -3.32
C ILE A 40 13.81 15.21 -3.46
N PHE A 41 15.07 15.32 -3.04
CA PHE A 41 15.89 16.52 -3.23
C PHE A 41 17.37 16.14 -3.23
N HIS A 42 18.16 16.96 -3.91
CA HIS A 42 19.62 16.95 -3.90
C HIS A 42 20.13 18.39 -3.79
N GLY A 43 20.86 18.68 -2.72
CA GLY A 43 21.36 20.02 -2.40
C GLY A 43 20.33 20.91 -1.69
N TYR A 44 20.83 22.01 -1.13
CA TYR A 44 20.03 22.94 -0.32
C TYR A 44 18.92 23.63 -1.11
N GLY A 45 19.14 23.94 -2.40
CA GLY A 45 18.14 24.62 -3.23
C GLY A 45 16.87 23.78 -3.40
N GLU A 46 17.01 22.50 -3.74
CA GLU A 46 15.88 21.59 -3.88
C GLU A 46 15.22 21.28 -2.54
N LEU A 47 16.01 21.12 -1.46
CA LEU A 47 15.48 20.94 -0.11
C LEU A 47 14.55 22.09 0.29
N ILE A 48 15.01 23.33 0.13
CA ILE A 48 14.23 24.52 0.47
C ILE A 48 12.98 24.60 -0.40
N ASN A 49 13.07 24.25 -1.68
CA ASN A 49 11.89 24.15 -2.54
C ASN A 49 10.86 23.13 -2.02
N VAL A 50 11.30 21.93 -1.61
CA VAL A 50 10.40 20.91 -1.03
C VAL A 50 9.72 21.43 0.23
N ILE A 51 10.47 22.10 1.11
CA ILE A 51 9.95 22.70 2.34
C ILE A 51 8.88 23.76 2.05
N TRP A 52 9.12 24.67 1.10
CA TRP A 52 8.15 25.71 0.75
C TRP A 52 6.88 25.14 0.11
N ASN A 53 6.99 24.00 -0.57
CA ASN A 53 5.83 23.28 -1.12
C ASN A 53 5.10 22.40 -0.09
N ALA A 54 5.60 22.28 1.15
CA ALA A 54 4.95 21.53 2.23
C ALA A 54 3.80 22.34 2.87
N ASN A 55 2.75 22.58 2.08
CA ASN A 55 1.57 23.37 2.46
C ASN A 55 0.41 22.54 3.06
N GLY A 56 0.61 21.24 3.28
CA GLY A 56 -0.39 20.32 3.80
C GLY A 56 -1.40 19.78 2.80
N GLN A 57 -1.34 20.18 1.52
CA GLN A 57 -2.20 19.62 0.49
C GLN A 57 -1.75 18.19 0.15
N PRO A 58 -2.70 17.24 0.01
CA PRO A 58 -2.39 15.88 -0.40
C PRO A 58 -1.97 15.85 -1.87
N MET A 59 -0.79 15.29 -2.14
CA MET A 59 -0.26 15.02 -3.47
C MET A 59 -0.20 13.51 -3.72
N LEU A 60 -0.46 13.10 -4.97
CA LEU A 60 -0.28 11.72 -5.38
C LEU A 60 1.23 11.40 -5.46
N LEU A 61 1.69 10.46 -4.65
CA LEU A 61 3.09 10.03 -4.58
C LEU A 61 3.35 8.79 -5.42
N TYR A 62 2.38 7.88 -5.50
CA TYR A 62 2.53 6.60 -6.19
C TYR A 62 1.17 6.06 -6.60
N ASP A 63 0.98 5.75 -7.88
CA ASP A 63 -0.20 5.07 -8.43
C ASP A 63 0.31 3.92 -9.28
N LYS A 64 -0.09 2.69 -8.93
CA LYS A 64 0.18 1.50 -9.74
C LYS A 64 -0.96 0.50 -9.71
N ASN A 65 -1.23 -0.03 -10.90
CA ASN A 65 -2.06 -1.19 -11.15
C ASN A 65 -1.19 -2.34 -11.68
N LEU A 66 -1.28 -3.51 -11.07
CA LEU A 66 -0.49 -4.67 -11.48
C LEU A 66 -1.27 -5.97 -11.34
N ILE A 67 -0.94 -6.92 -12.22
CA ILE A 67 -1.42 -8.29 -12.14
C ILE A 67 -0.38 -9.09 -11.35
N TYR A 68 -0.76 -9.55 -10.16
CA TYR A 68 0.13 -10.32 -9.29
C TYR A 68 0.00 -11.83 -9.49
N ARG A 69 -1.08 -12.28 -10.15
CA ARG A 69 -1.29 -13.68 -10.48
C ARG A 69 -2.05 -13.80 -11.78
N GLN A 70 -1.56 -14.62 -12.70
CA GLN A 70 -2.27 -14.98 -13.92
C GLN A 70 -2.04 -16.47 -14.18
N TYR A 71 -3.10 -17.21 -14.43
CA TYR A 71 -3.03 -18.61 -14.77
C TYR A 71 -4.12 -18.94 -15.80
N TYR A 72 -3.72 -19.57 -16.89
CA TYR A 72 -4.62 -20.10 -17.90
C TYR A 72 -4.26 -21.56 -18.13
N GLY A 73 -5.24 -22.44 -17.99
CA GLY A 73 -5.06 -23.88 -18.14
C GLY A 73 -6.16 -24.47 -19.02
N TYR A 74 -5.76 -25.24 -20.02
CA TYR A 74 -6.66 -26.03 -20.85
C TYR A 74 -6.40 -27.51 -20.59
N ILE A 75 -7.44 -28.23 -20.16
CA ILE A 75 -7.34 -29.64 -19.78
C ILE A 75 -8.39 -30.44 -20.58
N PRO A 76 -7.97 -31.28 -21.55
CA PRO A 76 -8.87 -32.23 -22.17
C PRO A 76 -9.15 -33.40 -21.20
N LEU A 77 -10.42 -33.74 -21.03
CA LEU A 77 -10.84 -34.88 -20.23
C LEU A 77 -11.00 -36.14 -21.10
N MET A 78 -10.79 -37.32 -20.51
CA MET A 78 -11.02 -38.61 -21.17
C MET A 78 -12.46 -38.79 -21.66
N SER A 79 -13.42 -38.04 -21.12
CA SER A 79 -14.81 -38.02 -21.58
C SER A 79 -15.04 -37.29 -22.91
N GLY A 80 -14.00 -36.68 -23.50
CA GLY A 80 -14.12 -35.83 -24.69
C GLY A 80 -14.57 -34.40 -24.39
N LEU A 81 -14.71 -34.05 -23.11
CA LEU A 81 -14.95 -32.68 -22.65
C LEU A 81 -13.63 -31.91 -22.53
N SER A 82 -13.71 -30.59 -22.64
CA SER A 82 -12.59 -29.69 -22.37
C SER A 82 -12.89 -28.79 -21.19
N LEU A 83 -11.99 -28.74 -20.22
CA LEU A 83 -12.01 -27.82 -19.10
C LEU A 83 -11.04 -26.67 -19.38
N THR A 84 -11.52 -25.45 -19.23
CA THR A 84 -10.67 -24.25 -19.26
C THR A 84 -10.73 -23.59 -17.90
N VAL A 85 -9.57 -23.35 -17.30
CA VAL A 85 -9.40 -22.65 -16.02
C VAL A 85 -8.67 -21.35 -16.30
N ASP A 86 -9.25 -20.23 -15.90
CA ASP A 86 -8.67 -18.90 -16.04
C ASP A 86 -8.70 -18.21 -14.68
N VAL A 87 -7.56 -17.75 -14.18
CA VAL A 87 -7.43 -17.08 -12.88
C VAL A 87 -6.57 -15.83 -13.05
N ILE A 88 -7.12 -14.68 -12.65
CA ILE A 88 -6.45 -13.38 -12.74
C ILE A 88 -6.57 -12.67 -11.38
N GLY A 89 -5.43 -12.32 -10.81
CA GLY A 89 -5.29 -11.53 -9.60
C GLY A 89 -4.68 -10.17 -9.91
N THR A 90 -5.40 -9.10 -9.61
CA THR A 90 -5.00 -7.71 -9.83
C THR A 90 -4.96 -6.96 -8.51
N ILE A 91 -3.95 -6.12 -8.31
CA ILE A 91 -3.84 -5.21 -7.17
C ILE A 91 -3.58 -3.78 -7.67
N THR A 92 -4.22 -2.84 -7.00
CA THR A 92 -4.18 -1.39 -7.23
C THR A 92 -3.74 -0.72 -5.95
N ILE A 93 -2.79 0.20 -6.06
CA ILE A 93 -2.24 0.95 -4.94
C ILE A 93 -2.14 2.41 -5.33
N ASP A 94 -2.84 3.25 -4.55
CA ASP A 94 -2.80 4.71 -4.68
C ASP A 94 -2.29 5.30 -3.37
N LEU A 95 -1.13 5.93 -3.41
CA LEU A 95 -0.46 6.55 -2.28
C LEU A 95 -0.53 8.06 -2.40
N TYR A 96 -1.15 8.69 -1.42
CA TYR A 96 -1.20 10.14 -1.26
C TYR A 96 -0.39 10.54 -0.04
N GLY A 97 0.37 11.62 -0.16
CA GLY A 97 1.13 12.19 0.94
C GLY A 97 0.83 13.67 1.08
N SER A 98 0.78 14.16 2.31
CA SER A 98 0.83 15.59 2.61
C SER A 98 1.83 15.85 3.72
N ALA A 99 2.49 17.00 3.65
CA ALA A 99 3.41 17.47 4.68
C ALA A 99 3.13 18.94 4.97
N THR A 100 3.19 19.31 6.24
CA THR A 100 3.09 20.67 6.77
C THR A 100 4.32 20.95 7.62
N ILE A 101 5.00 22.05 7.34
CA ILE A 101 6.14 22.51 8.14
C ILE A 101 5.83 23.92 8.62
N ASN A 102 5.92 24.15 9.91
CA ASN A 102 5.72 25.46 10.50
C ASN A 102 6.94 25.85 11.33
N PHE A 103 7.74 26.77 10.80
CA PHE A 103 8.97 27.23 11.44
C PHE A 103 8.74 28.06 12.70
N TRP A 104 7.59 28.74 12.81
CA TRP A 104 7.30 29.61 13.95
C TRP A 104 6.97 28.81 15.20
N ASN A 105 6.07 27.83 15.04
CA ASN A 105 5.67 26.94 16.12
C ASN A 105 6.57 25.68 16.20
N ARG A 106 7.52 25.55 15.28
CA ARG A 106 8.53 24.48 15.22
C ARG A 106 7.91 23.08 15.18
N ASP A 107 6.79 22.95 14.48
CA ASP A 107 6.08 21.70 14.29
C ASP A 107 6.15 21.21 12.84
N VAL A 108 6.13 19.88 12.71
CA VAL A 108 6.07 19.17 11.43
C VAL A 108 4.94 18.15 11.51
N GLY A 109 4.09 18.14 10.50
CA GLY A 109 3.04 17.16 10.33
C GLY A 109 3.16 16.50 8.97
N MET A 110 3.09 15.18 8.93
CA MET A 110 3.09 14.41 7.69
C MET A 110 1.99 13.35 7.77
N LYS A 111 1.22 13.23 6.68
CA LYS A 111 0.16 12.24 6.55
C LYS A 111 0.35 11.50 5.24
N VAL A 112 0.30 10.17 5.31
CA VAL A 112 0.40 9.29 4.15
C VAL A 112 -0.82 8.39 4.16
N ASN A 113 -1.65 8.52 3.14
CA ASN A 113 -2.85 7.72 2.94
C ASN A 113 -2.62 6.78 1.76
N SER A 114 -2.71 5.48 2.00
CA SER A 114 -2.55 4.45 0.99
C SER A 114 -3.88 3.72 0.78
N THR A 115 -4.47 3.87 -0.39
CA THR A 115 -5.64 3.09 -0.80
C THR A 115 -5.15 1.84 -1.52
N ILE A 116 -5.55 0.68 -1.03
CA ILE A 116 -5.15 -0.61 -1.58
C ILE A 116 -6.42 -1.38 -1.93
N SER A 117 -6.52 -1.81 -3.18
CA SER A 117 -7.61 -2.65 -3.66
C SER A 117 -7.05 -3.85 -4.40
N THR A 118 -7.64 -5.02 -4.20
CA THR A 118 -7.23 -6.25 -4.86
C THR A 118 -8.46 -7.02 -5.33
N LYS A 119 -8.34 -7.64 -6.50
CA LYS A 119 -9.37 -8.46 -7.11
C LYS A 119 -8.74 -9.77 -7.56
N LEU A 120 -9.26 -10.89 -7.07
CA LEU A 120 -8.96 -12.23 -7.56
C LEU A 120 -10.19 -12.78 -8.26
N GLU A 121 -10.08 -12.99 -9.55
CA GLU A 121 -11.13 -13.53 -10.40
C GLU A 121 -10.70 -14.91 -10.90
N GLY A 122 -11.59 -15.88 -10.86
CA GLY A 122 -11.38 -17.23 -11.36
C GLY A 122 -12.59 -17.70 -12.14
N SER A 123 -12.37 -18.28 -13.31
CA SER A 123 -13.41 -18.90 -14.13
C SER A 123 -13.04 -20.31 -14.51
N ILE A 124 -14.01 -21.20 -14.45
CA ILE A 124 -13.89 -22.59 -14.86
C ILE A 124 -15.01 -22.84 -15.86
N ASN A 125 -14.62 -23.15 -17.10
CA ASN A 125 -15.52 -23.40 -18.20
C ASN A 125 -15.42 -24.87 -18.60
N LEU A 126 -16.57 -25.54 -18.71
CA LEU A 126 -16.68 -26.89 -19.23
C LEU A 126 -17.34 -26.82 -20.61
N ALA A 127 -16.67 -27.34 -21.63
CA ALA A 127 -17.17 -27.35 -23.00
C ALA A 127 -17.07 -28.75 -23.63
N SER A 128 -17.90 -29.01 -24.63
CA SER A 128 -17.80 -30.18 -25.52
C SER A 128 -17.85 -29.70 -26.96
N SER A 129 -16.81 -30.01 -27.74
CA SER A 129 -16.75 -29.67 -29.18
C SER A 129 -17.18 -28.21 -29.46
N ASN A 130 -16.57 -27.27 -28.74
CA ASN A 130 -16.85 -25.82 -28.75
C ASN A 130 -18.21 -25.35 -28.21
N ASN A 131 -19.07 -26.23 -27.70
CA ASN A 131 -20.29 -25.85 -27.01
C ASN A 131 -20.04 -25.72 -25.50
N LEU A 132 -20.31 -24.54 -24.93
CA LEU A 132 -20.25 -24.32 -23.49
C LEU A 132 -21.38 -25.11 -22.78
N ILE A 133 -21.00 -26.00 -21.87
CA ILE A 133 -21.92 -26.81 -21.06
C ILE A 133 -22.23 -26.08 -19.75
N GLY A 134 -21.20 -25.53 -19.13
CA GLY A 134 -21.32 -24.79 -17.88
C GLY A 134 -20.11 -23.90 -17.62
N LYS A 135 -20.35 -22.83 -16.88
CA LYS A 135 -19.34 -21.86 -16.45
C LYS A 135 -19.56 -21.53 -14.99
N ALA A 136 -18.51 -21.68 -14.20
CA ALA A 136 -18.46 -21.22 -12.82
C ALA A 136 -17.43 -20.10 -12.72
N THR A 137 -17.83 -18.98 -12.15
CA THR A 137 -16.98 -17.80 -11.93
C THR A 137 -17.00 -17.44 -10.46
N THR A 138 -15.82 -17.24 -9.90
CA THR A 138 -15.60 -16.76 -8.54
C THR A 138 -14.85 -15.45 -8.59
N MET A 139 -15.25 -14.50 -7.76
CA MET A 139 -14.58 -13.21 -7.65
C MET A 139 -14.47 -12.86 -6.17
N VAL A 140 -13.24 -12.60 -5.74
CA VAL A 140 -12.91 -12.08 -4.41
C VAL A 140 -12.36 -10.68 -4.60
N TYR A 141 -13.01 -9.69 -4.02
CA TYR A 141 -12.56 -8.31 -4.01
C TYR A 141 -12.30 -7.88 -2.58
N ALA A 142 -11.18 -7.23 -2.32
CA ALA A 142 -10.88 -6.62 -1.04
C ALA A 142 -10.33 -5.21 -1.23
N SER A 143 -10.79 -4.27 -0.42
CA SER A 143 -10.34 -2.88 -0.49
C SER A 143 -10.26 -2.27 0.91
N GLY A 144 -9.23 -1.48 1.13
CA GLY A 144 -8.98 -0.80 2.40
C GLY A 144 -8.08 0.42 2.21
N ILE A 145 -8.05 1.26 3.25
CA ILE A 145 -7.22 2.46 3.30
C ILE A 145 -6.34 2.35 4.54
N VAL A 146 -5.06 2.61 4.39
CA VAL A 146 -4.09 2.68 5.48
C VAL A 146 -3.63 4.13 5.60
N ASN A 147 -3.75 4.69 6.80
CA ASN A 147 -3.33 6.04 7.11
C ASN A 147 -2.15 5.97 8.07
N ILE A 148 -1.04 6.58 7.68
CA ILE A 148 0.16 6.74 8.49
C ILE A 148 0.30 8.23 8.78
N ARG A 149 0.46 8.57 10.04
CA ARG A 149 0.65 9.95 10.48
C ARG A 149 1.95 10.05 11.26
N PHE A 150 2.72 11.08 10.93
CA PHE A 150 3.94 11.46 11.63
C PHE A 150 3.80 12.90 12.07
N ASP A 151 3.97 13.15 13.37
CA ASP A 151 3.99 14.49 13.94
C ASP A 151 5.29 14.65 14.73
N ALA A 152 5.93 15.80 14.59
CA ALA A 152 7.14 16.15 15.34
C ALA A 152 7.03 17.57 15.89
N ASP A 153 7.39 17.74 17.15
CA ASP A 153 7.45 19.03 17.84
C ASP A 153 8.87 19.27 18.34
N PHE A 154 9.50 20.30 17.75
CA PHE A 154 10.86 20.73 18.08
C PHE A 154 10.89 21.91 19.06
N PHE A 155 9.73 22.40 19.53
CA PHE A 155 9.64 23.48 20.49
C PHE A 155 10.06 23.04 21.90
N THR A 156 9.71 21.81 22.30
CA THR A 156 10.00 21.25 23.61
C THR A 156 11.30 20.43 23.61
N VAL A 157 11.99 20.41 24.76
CA VAL A 157 13.16 19.55 25.02
C VAL A 157 12.80 18.62 26.18
N PRO A 158 12.82 17.29 26.01
CA PRO A 158 13.19 16.54 24.81
C PRO A 158 12.18 16.69 23.67
N HIS A 159 12.66 16.67 22.42
CA HIS A 159 11.80 16.75 21.22
C HIS A 159 10.80 15.59 21.18
N LEU A 160 9.56 15.89 20.79
CA LEU A 160 8.48 14.92 20.75
C LEU A 160 8.27 14.42 19.32
N PHE A 161 8.20 13.10 19.16
CA PHE A 161 7.94 12.45 17.88
C PHE A 161 6.81 11.45 18.04
N CYS A 162 5.79 11.54 17.21
CA CYS A 162 4.70 10.58 17.17
C CYS A 162 4.61 9.96 15.78
N ILE A 163 4.57 8.62 15.72
CA ILE A 163 4.17 7.89 14.53
C ILE A 163 2.96 7.06 14.91
N SER A 164 1.88 7.19 14.15
CA SER A 164 0.70 6.35 14.26
C SER A 164 0.36 5.74 12.91
N ALA A 165 -0.03 4.48 12.93
CA ALA A 165 -0.54 3.78 11.76
C ALA A 165 -1.94 3.28 12.08
N SER A 166 -2.84 3.39 11.13
CA SER A 166 -4.23 2.96 11.26
C SER A 166 -4.76 2.48 9.93
N HIS A 167 -5.76 1.62 9.94
CA HIS A 167 -6.48 1.25 8.74
C HIS A 167 -7.98 1.50 8.90
N SER A 168 -8.61 1.95 7.83
CA SER A 168 -10.06 2.07 7.72
C SER A 168 -10.69 0.68 7.55
N PRO A 169 -12.02 0.54 7.77
CA PRO A 169 -12.68 -0.74 7.62
C PRO A 169 -12.45 -1.37 6.24
N ILE A 170 -11.97 -2.60 6.22
CA ILE A 170 -11.68 -3.34 4.99
C ILE A 170 -12.96 -4.03 4.55
N VAL A 171 -13.35 -3.82 3.29
CA VAL A 171 -14.53 -4.47 2.71
C VAL A 171 -14.09 -5.60 1.81
N ILE A 172 -14.50 -6.82 2.16
CA ILE A 172 -14.25 -8.03 1.37
C ILE A 172 -15.58 -8.47 0.75
N LYS A 173 -15.62 -8.57 -0.57
CA LYS A 173 -16.78 -9.03 -1.34
C LYS A 173 -16.43 -10.33 -2.02
N TYR A 174 -17.17 -11.39 -1.71
CA TYR A 174 -17.12 -12.67 -2.39
C TYR A 174 -18.34 -12.79 -3.30
N THR A 175 -18.13 -13.08 -4.59
CA THR A 175 -19.19 -13.37 -5.54
C THR A 175 -18.91 -14.70 -6.21
N TYR A 176 -19.89 -15.59 -6.19
CA TYR A 176 -19.85 -16.85 -6.92
C TYR A 176 -21.05 -16.92 -7.85
N THR A 177 -20.78 -17.08 -9.13
CA THR A 177 -21.78 -17.20 -10.17
C THR A 177 -21.57 -18.51 -10.91
N TYR A 178 -22.64 -19.29 -11.08
CA TYR A 178 -22.60 -20.45 -11.97
C TYR A 178 -23.74 -20.38 -12.98
N SER A 179 -23.44 -20.86 -14.18
CA SER A 179 -24.39 -20.93 -15.29
C SER A 179 -24.26 -22.29 -15.97
N THR A 180 -25.40 -22.82 -16.43
CA THR A 180 -25.48 -24.07 -17.19
C THR A 180 -26.24 -23.83 -18.47
N LYS A 181 -26.01 -24.69 -19.47
CA LYS A 181 -26.72 -24.67 -20.76
C LYS A 181 -28.25 -24.72 -20.63
N ALA A 182 -28.78 -25.24 -19.52
CA ALA A 182 -30.21 -25.38 -19.22
C ALA A 182 -30.87 -24.12 -18.59
N GLY A 183 -30.13 -23.01 -18.46
CA GLY A 183 -30.76 -21.68 -18.43
C GLY A 183 -31.17 -21.11 -17.07
N LYS A 184 -30.37 -21.31 -16.01
CA LYS A 184 -30.42 -20.42 -14.84
C LYS A 184 -29.03 -20.07 -14.36
N GLU A 185 -28.62 -18.83 -14.60
CA GLU A 185 -27.49 -18.23 -13.90
C GLU A 185 -27.91 -18.01 -12.44
N LYS A 186 -27.16 -18.57 -11.49
CA LYS A 186 -27.34 -18.26 -10.08
C LYS A 186 -26.11 -17.55 -9.57
N ARG A 187 -26.35 -16.45 -8.86
CA ARG A 187 -25.33 -15.62 -8.25
C ARG A 187 -25.52 -15.61 -6.74
N LEU A 188 -24.47 -16.01 -6.03
CA LEU A 188 -24.34 -15.91 -4.60
C LEU A 188 -23.32 -14.81 -4.30
N TRP A 189 -23.62 -13.95 -3.33
CA TRP A 189 -22.70 -12.92 -2.90
C TRP A 189 -22.68 -12.83 -1.38
N HIS A 190 -21.51 -12.53 -0.83
CA HIS A 190 -21.32 -12.35 0.59
C HIS A 190 -20.35 -11.19 0.82
N ASN A 191 -20.69 -10.33 1.77
CA ASN A 191 -19.88 -9.15 2.11
C ASN A 191 -19.44 -9.26 3.56
N ILE A 192 -18.13 -9.22 3.77
CA ILE A 192 -17.52 -9.18 5.10
C ILE A 192 -16.91 -7.80 5.27
N LYS A 193 -17.22 -7.15 6.39
CA LYS A 193 -16.57 -5.90 6.79
C LYS A 193 -15.67 -6.21 7.97
N LEU A 194 -14.39 -5.94 7.82
CA LEU A 194 -13.43 -5.97 8.94
C LEU A 194 -13.35 -4.55 9.49
N SER A 195 -13.54 -4.40 10.80
CA SER A 195 -13.43 -3.09 11.45
C SER A 195 -12.03 -2.50 11.29
N GLY A 196 -11.98 -1.18 11.13
CA GLY A 196 -10.72 -0.44 11.18
C GLY A 196 -10.14 -0.45 12.59
N SER A 197 -8.83 -0.38 12.72
CA SER A 197 -8.16 -0.20 14.01
C SER A 197 -6.87 0.60 13.84
N SER A 198 -6.36 1.13 14.96
CA SER A 198 -4.98 1.57 15.02
C SER A 198 -4.05 0.34 15.11
N LEU A 199 -2.88 0.47 14.53
CA LEU A 199 -1.81 -0.52 14.59
C LEU A 199 -0.83 -0.05 15.65
N TRP A 200 -0.62 -0.89 16.66
CA TRP A 200 0.38 -0.62 17.69
C TRP A 200 1.79 -0.70 17.08
N LEU A 201 2.52 0.41 17.18
CA LEU A 201 3.94 0.49 16.84
C LEU A 201 4.78 0.17 18.08
N SER A 202 6.10 0.38 18.01
CA SER A 202 6.95 0.16 19.17
C SER A 202 6.52 1.08 20.33
N LYS A 203 6.63 0.58 21.57
CA LYS A 203 6.21 1.31 22.77
C LYS A 203 6.87 2.69 22.88
N LYS A 204 8.16 2.78 22.56
CA LYS A 204 8.92 4.05 22.55
C LYS A 204 8.36 5.07 21.56
N LEU A 205 7.84 4.64 20.40
CA LEU A 205 7.21 5.54 19.42
C LEU A 205 5.77 5.90 19.80
N SER A 206 5.07 4.99 20.47
CA SER A 206 3.67 5.19 20.86
C SER A 206 3.50 6.03 22.12
N ASP A 207 4.44 5.99 23.06
CA ASP A 207 4.34 6.71 24.34
C ASP A 207 4.28 8.24 24.14
N HIS A 208 5.05 8.77 23.18
CA HIS A 208 5.04 10.19 22.82
C HIS A 208 3.74 10.64 22.12
N CYS A 209 3.00 9.72 21.47
CA CYS A 209 1.76 10.07 20.77
C CYS A 209 0.64 10.54 21.72
N SER A 210 0.61 10.03 22.94
CA SER A 210 -0.35 10.47 23.96
C SER A 210 -0.22 11.96 24.34
N LEU A 211 0.96 12.56 24.09
CA LEU A 211 1.23 13.96 24.37
C LEU A 211 0.77 14.89 23.23
N PHE A 212 0.50 14.33 22.05
CA PHE A 212 -0.04 15.07 20.89
C PHE A 212 -1.57 15.02 20.82
N GLU A 213 -2.23 14.14 21.57
CA GLU A 213 -3.69 14.08 21.69
C GLU A 213 -4.18 15.22 22.59
N LYS A 214 -4.60 16.32 21.97
CA LYS A 214 -5.33 17.42 22.60
C LYS A 214 -6.66 17.65 21.90
#